data_AF-A0A7X4A6N5-F1
#
_entry.id   AF-A0A7X4A6N5-F1
#
_cell.length_a   1.000
_cell.length_b   1.000
_cell.length_c   1.000
_cell.angle_alpha   90.00
_cell.angle_beta   90.00
_cell.angle_gamma   90.00
#
_symmetry.space_group_name_H-M   'P 1'
#
loop_
_entity.id
_entity.type
_entity.pdbx_description
1 polymer ?
#
loop_
_entity_poly.entity_id
_entity_poly.type
_entity_poly.pdbx_seq_one_letter_code
_entity_poly.pdbx_strand_id
1 'polypeptide(L)'
;AEAYCALTNNKNRGKKPNAGGDPTPVGGPNPRAGNKYGQIVRWRPANGDHTARKFSWDLYVLAGNPAVHKDDRKGSDNVNPGNFFNSPDGLAFDSRGLLWIQTDGNYSNEGDFAGMGNNQMLIGDPATGEIRRFLVGPKECEITGLTFSGDRRTVFVGIQHPGERGNSHRPGGGDSVPRSAVIANARYD
;
A
#
# COMPACT_ATOMS: atom_id res chain seq x y z
N ALA A 1 7.75 1.35 20.76
CA ALA A 1 6.80 1.68 19.68
C ALA A 1 6.60 0.45 18.79
N GLU A 2 5.55 0.42 17.99
CA GLU A 2 5.31 -0.65 17.00
C GLU A 2 6.08 -0.33 15.71
N ALA A 3 6.31 -1.33 14.87
CA ALA A 3 6.89 -1.15 13.54
C ALA A 3 6.03 -1.86 12.48
N TYR A 4 6.00 -1.29 11.28
CA TYR A 4 5.14 -1.69 10.17
C TYR A 4 5.99 -1.86 8.91
N CYS A 5 5.70 -2.89 8.12
CA CYS A 5 6.37 -3.15 6.85
C CYS A 5 5.37 -3.62 5.81
N ALA A 6 5.39 -2.99 4.65
CA ALA A 6 4.65 -3.44 3.49
C ALA A 6 5.38 -4.62 2.83
N LEU A 7 4.66 -5.72 2.64
CA LEU A 7 5.09 -6.85 1.83
C LEU A 7 4.26 -6.81 0.55
N THR A 8 4.73 -6.01 -0.42
CA THR A 8 3.94 -5.53 -1.57
C THR A 8 3.23 -6.64 -2.34
N ASN A 9 3.92 -7.72 -2.71
CA ASN A 9 3.32 -8.93 -3.26
C ASN A 9 4.40 -10.02 -3.39
N ASN A 10 3.98 -11.25 -3.71
CA ASN A 10 4.89 -12.30 -4.15
C ASN A 10 4.13 -13.35 -4.96
N LYS A 11 4.06 -13.14 -6.28
CA LYS A 11 3.40 -14.07 -7.22
C LYS A 11 4.03 -15.48 -7.28
N ASN A 12 5.24 -15.62 -6.72
CA ASN A 12 6.02 -16.86 -6.68
C ASN A 12 5.95 -17.59 -5.33
N ARG A 13 5.32 -16.99 -4.30
CA ARG A 13 5.17 -17.60 -2.96
C ARG A 13 4.55 -18.99 -3.10
N GLY A 14 5.22 -20.01 -2.56
CA GLY A 14 4.80 -21.41 -2.59
C GLY A 14 4.96 -22.09 -3.95
N LYS A 15 5.49 -21.40 -4.98
CA LYS A 15 5.63 -21.93 -6.34
C LYS A 15 7.07 -22.22 -6.73
N LYS A 16 8.01 -21.35 -6.33
CA LYS A 16 9.43 -21.52 -6.63
C LYS A 16 10.32 -20.77 -5.63
N PRO A 17 11.62 -21.12 -5.55
CA PRO A 17 12.57 -20.37 -4.74
C PRO A 17 12.67 -18.88 -5.10
N ASN A 18 13.20 -18.07 -4.17
CA ASN A 18 13.54 -16.68 -4.44
C ASN A 18 14.78 -16.59 -5.37
N ALA A 19 15.21 -15.39 -5.73
CA ALA A 19 16.39 -15.19 -6.60
C ALA A 19 17.69 -15.76 -5.99
N GLY A 20 17.78 -15.85 -4.66
CA GLY A 20 18.90 -16.45 -3.94
C GLY A 20 18.83 -17.97 -3.82
N GLY A 21 17.76 -18.61 -4.31
CA GLY A 21 17.56 -20.06 -4.22
C GLY A 21 16.86 -20.54 -2.94
N ASP A 22 16.48 -19.64 -2.02
CA ASP A 22 15.78 -20.04 -0.79
C ASP A 22 14.34 -20.47 -1.10
N PRO A 23 13.83 -21.54 -0.46
CA PRO A 23 12.44 -21.93 -0.59
C PRO A 23 11.52 -20.80 -0.10
N THR A 24 10.39 -20.63 -0.78
CA THR A 24 9.38 -19.63 -0.40
C THR A 24 8.09 -20.31 0.08
N PRO A 25 8.08 -21.06 1.20
CA PRO A 25 6.88 -21.73 1.66
C PRO A 25 5.80 -20.71 2.05
N VAL A 26 4.54 -21.16 2.02
CA VAL A 26 3.41 -20.45 2.59
C VAL A 26 3.43 -20.63 4.11
N GLY A 27 3.20 -19.55 4.86
CA GLY A 27 3.12 -19.59 6.32
C GLY A 27 3.55 -18.30 7.00
N GLY A 28 3.24 -18.19 8.29
CA GLY A 28 3.57 -17.03 9.12
C GLY A 28 3.09 -15.72 8.49
N PRO A 29 3.96 -14.70 8.31
CA PRO A 29 3.58 -13.40 7.75
C PRO A 29 3.33 -13.46 6.23
N ASN A 30 3.44 -14.63 5.59
CA ASN A 30 3.21 -14.85 4.17
C ASN A 30 2.14 -15.94 3.94
N PRO A 31 0.86 -15.67 4.26
CA PRO A 31 -0.15 -16.73 4.37
C PRO A 31 -0.74 -17.20 3.03
N ARG A 32 -0.41 -16.57 1.89
CA ARG A 32 -1.06 -16.85 0.59
C ARG A 32 -0.08 -17.32 -0.47
N ALA A 33 -0.40 -18.43 -1.14
CA ALA A 33 0.33 -18.90 -2.32
C ALA A 33 0.08 -17.95 -3.51
N GLY A 34 1.13 -17.66 -4.28
CA GLY A 34 1.02 -16.80 -5.47
C GLY A 34 0.40 -15.43 -5.21
N ASN A 35 0.67 -14.85 -4.05
CA ASN A 35 0.06 -13.62 -3.55
C ASN A 35 0.24 -12.44 -4.52
N LYS A 36 -0.87 -11.92 -5.04
CA LYS A 36 -0.93 -10.78 -5.97
C LYS A 36 -1.21 -9.44 -5.30
N TYR A 37 -1.66 -9.44 -4.04
CA TYR A 37 -2.23 -8.24 -3.41
C TYR A 37 -1.36 -7.65 -2.31
N GLY A 38 -0.58 -8.47 -1.63
CA GLY A 38 0.29 -8.00 -0.54
C GLY A 38 -0.38 -7.90 0.82
N GLN A 39 0.39 -7.43 1.78
CA GLN A 39 -0.02 -7.28 3.18
C GLN A 39 0.89 -6.28 3.90
N ILE A 40 0.43 -5.77 5.05
CA ILE A 40 1.26 -4.99 5.96
C ILE A 40 1.45 -5.81 7.23
N VAL A 41 2.70 -6.19 7.51
CA VAL A 41 3.07 -6.84 8.76
C VAL A 41 3.38 -5.79 9.82
N ARG A 42 2.96 -6.06 11.05
CA ARG A 42 3.22 -5.25 12.22
C ARG A 42 3.95 -6.06 13.28
N TRP A 43 4.94 -5.48 13.95
CA TRP A 43 5.60 -6.13 15.08
C TRP A 43 5.83 -5.19 16.26
N ARG A 44 5.90 -5.79 17.44
CA ARG A 44 6.13 -5.13 18.73
C ARG A 44 7.36 -5.76 19.38
N PRO A 45 8.43 -4.98 19.61
CA PRO A 45 9.59 -5.52 20.32
C PRO A 45 9.21 -5.93 21.75
N ALA A 46 9.85 -6.99 22.25
CA ALA A 46 9.64 -7.45 23.62
C ALA A 46 9.90 -6.30 24.60
N ASN A 47 9.00 -6.14 25.58
CA ASN A 47 9.06 -5.08 26.60
C ASN A 47 9.08 -3.65 26.03
N GLY A 48 8.73 -3.44 24.76
CA GLY A 48 8.81 -2.14 24.10
C GLY A 48 10.25 -1.67 23.81
N ASP A 49 11.25 -2.55 23.97
CA ASP A 49 12.66 -2.25 23.81
C ASP A 49 13.15 -2.55 22.39
N HIS A 50 13.45 -1.52 21.61
CA HIS A 50 13.91 -1.67 20.23
C HIS A 50 15.30 -2.33 20.09
N THR A 51 16.02 -2.54 21.19
CA THR A 51 17.26 -3.35 21.21
C THR A 51 16.99 -4.84 21.42
N ALA A 52 15.76 -5.23 21.77
CA ALA A 52 15.39 -6.60 22.02
C ALA A 52 15.46 -7.47 20.75
N ARG A 53 15.91 -8.72 20.92
CA ARG A 53 16.01 -9.73 19.84
C ARG A 53 14.70 -10.46 19.56
N LYS A 54 13.67 -10.25 20.37
CA LYS A 54 12.38 -10.92 20.26
C LYS A 54 11.29 -9.89 20.04
N PHE A 55 10.26 -10.27 19.30
CA PHE A 55 9.08 -9.47 19.03
C PHE A 55 7.86 -10.38 18.88
N SER A 56 6.68 -9.84 19.15
CA SER A 56 5.42 -10.41 18.66
C SER A 56 5.05 -9.72 17.34
N TRP A 57 4.31 -10.40 16.47
CA TRP A 57 3.88 -9.83 15.20
C TRP A 57 2.44 -10.23 14.89
N ASP A 58 1.78 -9.40 14.08
CA ASP A 58 0.48 -9.65 13.47
C ASP A 58 0.44 -9.07 12.05
N LEU A 59 -0.59 -9.43 11.28
CA LEU A 59 -0.86 -8.80 9.99
C LEU A 59 -1.87 -7.69 10.20
N TYR A 60 -1.42 -6.44 10.12
CA TYR A 60 -2.30 -5.27 10.23
C TYR A 60 -3.39 -5.28 9.15
N VAL A 61 -3.02 -5.69 7.93
CA VAL A 61 -3.96 -5.89 6.83
C VAL A 61 -3.41 -6.92 5.84
N LEU A 62 -4.28 -7.80 5.37
CA LEU A 62 -4.11 -8.57 4.14
C LEU A 62 -4.87 -7.86 3.03
N ALA A 63 -4.16 -7.19 2.13
CA ALA A 63 -4.79 -6.53 0.98
C ALA A 63 -5.45 -7.59 0.07
N GLY A 64 -6.50 -7.22 -0.66
CA GLY A 64 -7.29 -8.17 -1.44
C GLY A 64 -8.44 -7.51 -2.18
N ASN A 65 -9.22 -8.31 -2.90
CA ASN A 65 -10.39 -7.84 -3.64
C ASN A 65 -11.67 -8.58 -3.21
N PRO A 66 -12.44 -8.04 -2.25
CA PRO A 66 -13.68 -8.67 -1.81
C PRO A 66 -14.84 -8.52 -2.81
N ALA A 67 -14.71 -7.66 -3.83
CA ALA A 67 -15.69 -7.55 -4.90
C ALA A 67 -15.56 -8.70 -5.93
N VAL A 68 -14.37 -9.29 -6.06
CA VAL A 68 -14.06 -10.34 -7.05
C VAL A 68 -13.91 -11.72 -6.41
N HIS A 69 -13.41 -11.79 -5.17
CA HIS A 69 -13.09 -13.06 -4.51
C HIS A 69 -13.92 -13.30 -3.25
N LYS A 70 -14.16 -14.59 -2.95
CA LYS A 70 -14.80 -15.07 -1.72
C LYS A 70 -13.85 -15.87 -0.81
N ASP A 71 -12.67 -16.22 -1.33
CA ASP A 71 -11.61 -16.92 -0.58
C ASP A 71 -10.63 -15.92 0.07
N ASP A 72 -9.45 -16.38 0.48
CA ASP A 72 -8.41 -15.59 1.14
C ASP A 72 -7.89 -14.40 0.29
N ARG A 73 -8.14 -14.40 -1.02
CA ARG A 73 -7.82 -13.29 -1.92
C ARG A 73 -8.74 -12.09 -1.72
N LYS A 74 -9.85 -12.24 -0.98
CA LYS A 74 -10.74 -11.12 -0.61
C LYS A 74 -10.06 -10.10 0.31
N GLY A 75 -9.02 -10.51 1.04
CA GLY A 75 -8.35 -9.70 2.06
C GLY A 75 -8.84 -10.00 3.48
N SER A 76 -8.25 -9.34 4.47
CA SER A 76 -8.68 -9.39 5.88
C SER A 76 -9.95 -8.60 6.13
N ASP A 77 -10.55 -8.73 7.30
CA ASP A 77 -11.86 -8.14 7.64
C ASP A 77 -11.92 -6.61 7.56
N ASN A 78 -10.78 -5.93 7.68
CA ASN A 78 -10.67 -4.49 7.49
C ASN A 78 -10.55 -4.05 6.00
N VAL A 79 -10.59 -4.99 5.05
CA VAL A 79 -10.70 -4.75 3.61
C VAL A 79 -12.15 -4.96 3.16
N ASN A 80 -12.73 -3.95 2.53
CA ASN A 80 -14.13 -3.92 2.11
C ASN A 80 -14.29 -3.20 0.76
N PRO A 81 -15.47 -3.31 0.10
CA PRO A 81 -15.77 -2.66 -1.18
C PRO A 81 -15.45 -1.16 -1.27
N GLY A 82 -15.44 -0.43 -0.15
CA GLY A 82 -15.13 0.99 -0.10
C GLY A 82 -13.64 1.32 -0.07
N ASN A 83 -12.77 0.40 0.37
CA ASN A 83 -11.36 0.70 0.67
C ASN A 83 -10.34 -0.26 0.06
N PHE A 84 -10.74 -1.30 -0.67
CA PHE A 84 -9.80 -2.31 -1.15
C PHE A 84 -8.72 -1.75 -2.09
N PHE A 85 -7.54 -2.35 -2.03
CA PHE A 85 -6.33 -1.95 -2.75
C PHE A 85 -5.41 -3.15 -2.97
N ASN A 86 -4.34 -2.97 -3.76
CA ASN A 86 -3.29 -3.96 -3.94
C ASN A 86 -1.91 -3.32 -3.85
N SER A 87 -0.91 -4.14 -3.54
CA SER A 87 0.51 -3.79 -3.53
C SER A 87 0.82 -2.55 -2.69
N PRO A 88 0.56 -2.61 -1.36
CA PRO A 88 1.06 -1.57 -0.47
C PRO A 88 2.58 -1.50 -0.59
N ASP A 89 3.11 -0.29 -0.65
CA ASP A 89 4.53 -0.02 -0.76
C ASP A 89 4.94 1.04 0.27
N GLY A 90 4.87 2.32 -0.08
CA GLY A 90 5.26 3.42 0.80
C GLY A 90 4.41 3.50 2.06
N LEU A 91 5.04 3.66 3.21
CA LEU A 91 4.40 3.80 4.52
C LEU A 91 4.94 5.02 5.27
N ALA A 92 4.07 5.77 5.94
CA ALA A 92 4.47 6.86 6.82
C ALA A 92 3.48 7.05 7.97
N PHE A 93 3.98 7.44 9.14
CA PHE A 93 3.13 7.85 10.26
C PHE A 93 2.98 9.37 10.33
N ASP A 94 1.76 9.85 10.60
CA ASP A 94 1.57 11.24 11.03
C ASP A 94 1.73 11.39 12.55
N SER A 95 1.74 12.64 13.03
CA SER A 95 1.88 12.95 14.46
C SER A 95 0.69 12.54 15.32
N ARG A 96 -0.43 12.11 14.71
CA ARG A 96 -1.60 11.57 15.41
C ARG A 96 -1.54 10.04 15.52
N GLY A 97 -0.51 9.42 14.93
CA GLY A 97 -0.35 7.97 14.91
C GLY A 97 -1.13 7.27 13.79
N LEU A 98 -1.66 8.01 12.80
CA LEU A 98 -2.30 7.38 11.65
C LEU A 98 -1.25 6.90 10.65
N LEU A 99 -1.48 5.72 10.08
CA LEU A 99 -0.62 5.10 9.07
C LEU A 99 -1.08 5.49 7.66
N TRP A 100 -0.26 6.26 6.96
CA TRP A 100 -0.43 6.55 5.54
C TRP A 100 0.16 5.42 4.71
N ILE A 101 -0.64 4.88 3.79
CA ILE A 101 -0.33 3.70 2.97
C ILE A 101 -0.37 4.13 1.51
N GLN A 102 0.72 3.96 0.79
CA GLN A 102 0.86 4.28 -0.63
C GLN A 102 0.92 2.97 -1.43
N THR A 103 0.41 2.96 -2.66
CA THR A 103 0.39 1.73 -3.48
C THR A 103 1.22 1.87 -4.75
N ASP A 104 1.94 0.79 -5.07
CA ASP A 104 2.55 0.51 -6.37
C ASP A 104 2.04 -0.83 -6.90
N GLY A 105 0.80 -0.78 -7.38
CA GLY A 105 0.03 -1.93 -7.74
C GLY A 105 -0.38 -1.99 -9.20
N ASN A 106 -1.04 -3.09 -9.51
CA ASN A 106 -1.68 -3.25 -10.80
C ASN A 106 -2.89 -2.32 -10.90
N TYR A 107 -2.85 -1.44 -11.89
CA TYR A 107 -3.86 -0.42 -12.19
C TYR A 107 -4.73 -0.76 -13.41
N SER A 108 -4.76 -2.03 -13.86
CA SER A 108 -5.58 -2.43 -15.02
C SER A 108 -7.07 -2.24 -14.76
N ASN A 109 -7.48 -2.24 -13.48
CA ASN A 109 -8.87 -2.19 -13.06
C ASN A 109 -9.72 -3.34 -13.66
N GLU A 110 -9.09 -4.49 -13.90
CA GLU A 110 -9.68 -5.66 -14.55
C GLU A 110 -9.31 -6.95 -13.81
N GLY A 111 -10.10 -8.01 -14.01
CA GLY A 111 -9.86 -9.32 -13.41
C GLY A 111 -9.74 -9.25 -11.89
N ASP A 112 -8.64 -9.77 -11.34
CA ASP A 112 -8.31 -9.73 -9.91
C ASP A 112 -8.27 -8.29 -9.35
N PHE A 113 -7.99 -7.30 -10.18
CA PHE A 113 -7.86 -5.89 -9.78
C PHE A 113 -9.10 -5.06 -10.15
N ALA A 114 -10.19 -5.69 -10.58
CA ALA A 114 -11.41 -5.00 -10.95
C ALA A 114 -11.96 -4.15 -9.80
N GLY A 115 -12.25 -2.89 -10.10
CA GLY A 115 -12.73 -1.88 -9.15
C GLY A 115 -11.64 -1.17 -8.34
N MET A 116 -10.36 -1.56 -8.44
CA MET A 116 -9.28 -0.93 -7.66
C MET A 116 -8.87 0.44 -8.21
N GLY A 117 -9.06 0.66 -9.50
CA GLY A 117 -8.66 1.88 -10.19
C GLY A 117 -7.13 2.07 -10.26
N ASN A 118 -6.70 3.34 -10.31
CA ASN A 118 -5.29 3.70 -10.29
C ASN A 118 -4.69 3.49 -8.90
N ASN A 119 -3.36 3.58 -8.83
CA ASN A 119 -2.64 3.64 -7.56
C ASN A 119 -3.12 4.80 -6.68
N GLN A 120 -3.00 4.61 -5.38
CA GLN A 120 -3.74 5.37 -4.39
C GLN A 120 -2.95 5.56 -3.10
N MET A 121 -3.44 6.45 -2.26
CA MET A 121 -3.01 6.60 -0.88
C MET A 121 -4.20 6.40 0.04
N LEU A 122 -4.01 5.60 1.07
CA LEU A 122 -4.99 5.33 2.12
C LEU A 122 -4.44 5.80 3.47
N ILE A 123 -5.34 5.96 4.42
CA ILE A 123 -5.02 6.25 5.81
C ILE A 123 -5.65 5.16 6.66
N GLY A 124 -4.81 4.45 7.41
CA GLY A 124 -5.17 3.43 8.36
C GLY A 124 -5.04 3.92 9.79
N ASP A 125 -5.96 3.53 10.66
CA ASP A 125 -5.85 3.67 12.10
C ASP A 125 -5.28 2.37 12.71
N PRO A 126 -4.06 2.39 13.26
CA PRO A 126 -3.46 1.27 13.99
C PRO A 126 -4.30 0.65 15.10
N ALA A 127 -5.09 1.47 15.80
CA ALA A 127 -5.81 1.07 17.00
C ALA A 127 -7.11 0.34 16.66
N THR A 128 -7.83 0.81 15.64
CA THR A 128 -9.13 0.25 15.23
C THR A 128 -9.02 -0.72 14.06
N GLY A 129 -7.94 -0.62 13.27
CA GLY A 129 -7.78 -1.34 12.01
C GLY A 129 -8.55 -0.72 10.85
N GLU A 130 -9.27 0.39 11.04
CA GLU A 130 -10.01 1.08 9.98
C GLU A 130 -9.04 1.62 8.92
N ILE A 131 -9.40 1.46 7.64
CA ILE A 131 -8.63 1.99 6.50
C ILE A 131 -9.58 2.76 5.58
N ARG A 132 -9.21 4.00 5.24
CA ARG A 132 -9.96 4.85 4.30
C ARG A 132 -9.08 5.30 3.14
N ARG A 133 -9.60 5.23 1.93
CA ARG A 133 -8.94 5.80 0.75
C ARG A 133 -8.96 7.33 0.86
N PHE A 134 -7.80 7.96 0.69
CA PHE A 134 -7.63 9.41 0.80
C PHE A 134 -7.36 10.06 -0.56
N LEU A 135 -6.50 9.47 -1.38
CA LEU A 135 -6.08 10.03 -2.67
C LEU A 135 -6.00 8.93 -3.73
N VAL A 136 -6.36 9.25 -4.97
CA VAL A 136 -6.15 8.40 -6.15
C VAL A 136 -5.27 9.17 -7.13
N GLY A 137 -4.23 8.53 -7.61
CA GLY A 137 -3.27 9.09 -8.55
C GLY A 137 -3.79 9.16 -9.99
N PRO A 138 -3.07 9.88 -10.86
CA PRO A 138 -3.33 9.85 -12.28
C PRO A 138 -3.09 8.47 -12.90
N LYS A 139 -3.47 8.32 -14.16
CA LYS A 139 -3.28 7.06 -14.89
C LYS A 139 -1.80 6.67 -14.91
N GLU A 140 -1.55 5.36 -14.69
CA GLU A 140 -0.24 4.72 -14.84
C GLU A 140 0.86 5.21 -13.88
N CYS A 141 0.54 6.01 -12.85
CA CYS A 141 1.50 6.33 -11.81
C CYS A 141 1.52 5.25 -10.72
N GLU A 142 2.56 5.26 -9.90
CA GLU A 142 2.48 4.85 -8.50
C GLU A 142 2.35 6.07 -7.59
N ILE A 143 1.86 5.85 -6.37
CA ILE A 143 1.94 6.84 -5.29
C ILE A 143 3.12 6.44 -4.42
N THR A 144 4.08 7.35 -4.23
CA THR A 144 5.30 7.05 -3.49
C THR A 144 5.93 8.30 -2.92
N GLY A 145 6.63 8.17 -1.79
CA GLY A 145 7.23 9.30 -1.08
C GLY A 145 6.19 10.18 -0.38
N LEU A 146 6.43 10.44 0.90
CA LEU A 146 5.53 11.25 1.72
C LEU A 146 6.33 12.07 2.73
N THR A 147 5.98 13.34 2.88
CA THR A 147 6.46 14.16 4.00
C THR A 147 5.42 15.20 4.39
N PHE A 148 5.58 15.78 5.58
CA PHE A 148 4.66 16.78 6.12
C PHE A 148 5.40 18.11 6.32
N SER A 149 4.72 19.19 5.98
CA SER A 149 5.06 20.56 6.43
C SER A 149 5.27 20.62 7.95
N GLY A 150 6.06 21.58 8.44
CA GLY A 150 6.38 21.69 9.87
C GLY A 150 5.16 21.90 10.78
N ASP A 151 4.15 22.63 10.30
CA ASP A 151 2.89 22.90 11.00
C ASP A 151 1.82 21.80 10.82
N ARG A 152 2.13 20.78 10.02
CA ARG A 152 1.30 19.61 9.70
C ARG A 152 0.00 19.96 8.99
N ARG A 153 -0.08 21.12 8.31
CA ARG A 153 -1.25 21.54 7.52
C ARG A 153 -1.17 21.14 6.04
N THR A 154 0.01 20.76 5.58
CA THR A 154 0.27 20.27 4.23
C THR A 154 0.98 18.93 4.25
N VAL A 155 0.45 17.96 3.49
CA VAL A 155 1.13 16.70 3.16
C VAL A 155 1.63 16.75 1.72
N PHE A 156 2.92 16.49 1.55
CA PHE A 156 3.58 16.40 0.25
C PHE A 156 3.66 14.94 -0.16
N VAL A 157 3.18 14.63 -1.36
CA VAL A 157 3.07 13.26 -1.88
C VAL A 157 3.72 13.19 -3.25
N GLY A 158 4.56 12.18 -3.48
CA GLY A 158 5.12 11.93 -4.81
C GLY A 158 4.16 11.17 -5.71
N ILE A 159 4.13 11.59 -6.96
CA ILE A 159 3.47 10.94 -8.10
C ILE A 159 4.59 10.51 -9.03
N GLN A 160 4.92 9.22 -9.06
CA GLN A 160 6.02 8.72 -9.88
C GLN A 160 5.48 8.13 -11.19
N HIS A 161 6.22 8.37 -12.28
CA HIS A 161 6.01 7.81 -13.62
C HIS A 161 4.56 7.86 -14.14
N PRO A 162 3.81 8.98 -14.01
CA PRO A 162 2.51 9.07 -14.66
C PRO A 162 2.65 8.79 -16.15
N GLY A 163 1.80 7.94 -16.70
CA GLY A 163 1.87 7.58 -18.11
C GLY A 163 3.05 6.68 -18.48
N GLU A 164 3.45 5.74 -17.62
CA GLU A 164 4.53 4.78 -17.95
C GLU A 164 4.28 4.01 -19.26
N ARG A 165 3.02 3.91 -19.71
CA ARG A 165 2.63 3.32 -21.00
C ARG A 165 2.13 4.36 -22.01
N GLY A 166 2.43 5.63 -21.77
CA GLY A 166 2.11 6.76 -22.65
C GLY A 166 0.69 7.30 -22.52
N ASN A 167 -0.13 6.86 -21.57
CA ASN A 167 -1.54 7.25 -21.51
C ASN A 167 -1.87 8.30 -20.43
N SER A 168 -0.92 9.17 -20.09
CA SER A 168 -1.12 10.26 -19.15
C SER A 168 -0.49 11.53 -19.68
N HIS A 169 -1.09 12.66 -19.33
CA HIS A 169 -0.56 14.00 -19.60
C HIS A 169 -0.41 14.81 -18.31
N ARG A 170 -0.41 14.14 -17.14
CA ARG A 170 -0.35 14.82 -15.85
C ARG A 170 1.10 15.21 -15.49
N PRO A 171 1.31 16.36 -14.84
CA PRO A 171 0.29 17.31 -14.36
C PRO A 171 -0.21 18.32 -15.42
N GLY A 172 0.46 18.49 -16.56
CA GLY A 172 0.19 19.59 -17.50
C GLY A 172 -1.16 19.56 -18.23
N GLY A 173 -1.77 18.39 -18.40
CA GLY A 173 -3.00 18.18 -19.16
C GLY A 173 -2.81 18.31 -20.68
N GLY A 174 -3.90 18.27 -21.43
CA GLY A 174 -3.88 18.32 -22.90
C GLY A 174 -3.00 17.24 -23.51
N ASP A 175 -2.12 17.63 -24.43
CA ASP A 175 -1.15 16.74 -25.10
C ASP A 175 0.25 16.81 -24.47
N SER A 176 0.38 17.36 -23.25
CA SER A 176 1.69 17.54 -22.62
C SER A 176 2.36 16.20 -22.27
N VAL A 177 3.68 16.14 -22.39
CA VAL A 177 4.46 14.99 -21.93
C VAL A 177 4.28 14.86 -20.41
N PRO A 178 3.91 13.67 -19.89
CA PRO A 178 3.69 13.50 -18.46
C PRO A 178 5.00 13.64 -17.68
N ARG A 179 4.89 14.09 -16.43
CA ARG A 179 6.04 14.34 -15.55
C ARG A 179 5.75 13.83 -14.16
N SER A 180 6.70 13.10 -13.58
CA SER A 180 6.71 12.86 -12.14
C SER A 180 6.66 14.19 -11.39
N ALA A 181 5.94 14.23 -10.27
CA ALA A 181 5.72 15.46 -9.52
C ALA A 181 5.61 15.18 -8.02
N VAL A 182 5.88 16.21 -7.22
CA VAL A 182 5.46 16.26 -5.81
C VAL A 182 4.25 17.17 -5.73
N ILE A 183 3.15 16.68 -5.16
CA ILE A 183 1.92 17.45 -4.94
C ILE A 183 1.82 17.87 -3.48
N ALA A 184 1.32 19.07 -3.24
CA ALA A 184 1.00 19.58 -1.91
C ALA A 184 -0.51 19.45 -1.68
N ASN A 185 -0.92 18.69 -0.68
CA ASN A 185 -2.31 18.54 -0.29
C ASN A 185 -2.51 19.27 1.04
N ALA A 186 -3.43 20.24 1.06
CA ALA A 186 -3.82 21.00 2.23
C ALA A 186 -5.35 21.09 2.29
N ARG A 187 -5.89 21.30 3.49
CA ARG A 187 -7.31 21.62 3.66
C ARG A 187 -7.56 23.08 3.26
N TYR A 188 -8.77 23.37 2.77
CA TYR A 188 -9.18 24.72 2.43
C TYR A 188 -9.52 25.59 3.65
N ASP A 189 -9.79 24.97 4.80
CA ASP A 189 -10.22 25.61 6.05
C ASP A 189 -9.12 25.67 7.13
#